data_AF-C6TL71-F1
#
_entry.id   AF-C6TL71-F1
#
_cell.length_a   1.000
_cell.length_b   1.000
_cell.length_c   1.000
_cell.angle_alpha   90.00
_cell.angle_beta   90.00
_cell.angle_gamma   90.00
#
_symmetry.space_group_name_H-M   'P 1'
#
loop_
_entity.id
_entity.type
_entity.pdbx_description
1 polymer ?
#
loop_
_entity_poly.entity_id
_entity_poly.type
_entity_poly.pdbx_seq_one_letter_code
_entity_poly.pdbx_strand_id
1 'polypeptide(L)'
;MVLSKTTSESDVSVHSTFASRYVRTSLPRFKMPEESIPKEAAYQIINDELMLDGNPRLNLASFVTTWMEPECDKLIMAAINKNYVDMDEYPVTTELQNRCVNMIAHLFNAPLEETEAAVGVGTVGSSEAIMLAGLAFKRKWQNRRKQEGKPFDKPNIVTGANV
;
A
#
# COMPACT_ATOMS: atom_id res chain seq x y z
N MET A 1 -19.99 -34.86 -42.79
CA MET A 1 -20.92 -33.74 -42.61
C MET A 1 -20.33 -32.85 -41.53
N VAL A 2 -19.64 -31.77 -41.94
CA VAL A 2 -18.93 -30.87 -41.02
C VAL A 2 -19.96 -29.89 -40.47
N LEU A 3 -20.27 -29.98 -39.18
CA LEU A 3 -21.10 -29.00 -38.48
C LEU A 3 -20.25 -27.75 -38.25
N SER A 4 -20.40 -26.78 -39.16
CA SER A 4 -19.94 -25.41 -38.93
C SER A 4 -20.65 -24.88 -37.68
N LYS A 5 -19.90 -24.60 -36.60
CA LYS A 5 -20.39 -23.73 -35.53
C LYS A 5 -20.43 -22.32 -36.10
N THR A 6 -21.60 -21.85 -36.50
CA THR A 6 -21.86 -20.42 -36.65
C THR A 6 -21.68 -19.77 -35.29
N THR A 7 -20.67 -18.91 -35.14
CA THR A 7 -20.61 -17.93 -34.05
C THR A 7 -21.92 -17.14 -34.09
N SER A 8 -22.80 -17.36 -33.11
CA SER A 8 -24.03 -16.61 -32.95
C SER A 8 -23.72 -15.18 -32.51
N GLU A 9 -24.56 -14.21 -32.92
CA GLU A 9 -24.53 -12.78 -32.57
C GLU A 9 -24.54 -12.46 -31.04
N SER A 10 -24.45 -13.47 -30.17
CA SER A 10 -24.43 -13.37 -28.72
C SER A 10 -23.14 -12.78 -28.12
N ASP A 11 -22.11 -12.53 -28.94
CA ASP A 11 -20.87 -11.85 -28.52
C ASP A 11 -20.95 -10.32 -28.62
N VAL A 12 -22.07 -9.77 -29.09
CA VAL A 12 -22.25 -8.32 -29.10
C VAL A 12 -22.71 -7.87 -27.71
N SER A 13 -21.83 -7.15 -27.00
CA SER A 13 -22.10 -6.45 -25.75
C SER A 13 -23.09 -5.28 -25.96
N VAL A 14 -24.31 -5.56 -26.39
CA VAL A 14 -25.37 -4.55 -26.60
C VAL A 14 -26.13 -4.19 -25.32
N HIS A 15 -26.09 -5.07 -24.32
CA HIS A 15 -26.80 -4.86 -23.07
C HIS A 15 -26.01 -3.94 -22.14
N SER A 16 -26.67 -2.94 -21.55
CA SER A 16 -26.11 -2.19 -20.42
C SER A 16 -25.90 -3.11 -19.22
N THR A 17 -24.98 -2.74 -18.30
CA THR A 17 -24.61 -3.56 -17.14
C THR A 17 -25.83 -4.06 -16.35
N PHE A 18 -26.76 -3.16 -16.02
CA PHE A 18 -27.96 -3.51 -15.24
C PHE A 18 -29.05 -4.26 -16.03
N ALA A 19 -29.00 -4.25 -17.37
CA ALA A 19 -29.86 -5.08 -18.22
C ALA A 19 -29.28 -6.48 -18.49
N SER A 20 -28.00 -6.69 -18.13
CA SER A 20 -27.31 -7.96 -18.34
C SER A 20 -27.71 -9.02 -17.30
N ARG A 21 -27.25 -10.26 -17.51
CA ARG A 21 -27.41 -11.35 -16.53
C ARG A 21 -26.50 -11.21 -15.31
N TYR A 22 -25.45 -10.39 -15.39
CA TYR A 22 -24.38 -10.35 -14.39
C TYR A 22 -24.82 -9.75 -13.06
N VAL A 23 -25.77 -8.82 -13.06
CA VAL A 23 -26.34 -8.21 -11.85
C VAL A 23 -27.35 -9.10 -11.11
N ARG A 24 -27.70 -10.27 -11.68
CA ARG A 24 -28.64 -11.21 -11.06
C ARG A 24 -27.97 -12.24 -10.17
N THR A 25 -26.64 -12.35 -10.26
CA THR A 25 -25.84 -13.28 -9.47
C THR A 25 -24.98 -12.47 -8.50
N SER A 26 -25.01 -12.84 -7.21
CA SER A 26 -24.15 -12.21 -6.21
C SER A 26 -22.67 -12.46 -6.50
N LEU A 27 -21.80 -11.52 -6.10
CA LEU A 27 -20.35 -11.69 -6.23
C LEU A 27 -19.85 -12.98 -5.54
N PRO A 28 -18.92 -13.73 -6.16
CA PRO A 28 -18.33 -14.91 -5.53
C PRO A 28 -17.60 -14.55 -4.23
N ARG A 29 -17.92 -15.27 -3.14
CA ARG A 29 -17.31 -15.03 -1.82
C ARG A 29 -16.22 -16.02 -1.42
N PHE A 30 -16.21 -17.22 -2.01
CA PHE A 30 -15.39 -18.34 -1.51
C PHE A 30 -14.57 -19.07 -2.58
N LYS A 31 -15.02 -19.03 -3.84
CA LYS A 31 -14.36 -19.70 -4.96
C LYS A 31 -14.17 -18.71 -6.10
N MET A 32 -13.06 -18.86 -6.81
CA MET A 32 -12.83 -18.15 -8.06
C MET A 32 -13.91 -18.57 -9.07
N PRO A 33 -14.57 -17.62 -9.76
CA PRO A 33 -15.49 -17.97 -10.84
C PRO A 33 -14.75 -18.62 -12.00
N GLU A 34 -15.36 -19.62 -12.63
CA GLU A 34 -14.79 -20.39 -13.76
C GLU A 34 -14.78 -19.57 -15.06
N GLU A 35 -15.67 -18.60 -15.20
CA GLU A 35 -15.83 -17.79 -16.40
C GLU A 35 -15.60 -16.30 -16.11
N SER A 36 -15.05 -15.60 -17.10
CA SER A 36 -14.91 -14.15 -17.09
C SER A 36 -16.26 -13.45 -17.27
N ILE A 37 -16.39 -12.26 -16.70
CA ILE A 37 -17.51 -11.33 -16.97
C ILE A 37 -16.97 -10.06 -17.64
N PRO A 38 -17.82 -9.28 -18.34
CA PRO A 38 -17.41 -8.00 -18.92
C PRO A 38 -16.86 -7.03 -17.86
N LYS A 39 -15.79 -6.30 -18.21
CA LYS A 39 -15.10 -5.36 -17.31
C LYS A 39 -16.03 -4.31 -16.69
N GLU A 40 -16.99 -3.80 -17.46
CA GLU A 40 -17.98 -2.82 -16.98
C GLU A 40 -18.93 -3.41 -15.93
N ALA A 41 -19.27 -4.69 -16.06
CA ALA A 41 -20.08 -5.38 -15.08
C ALA A 41 -19.30 -5.64 -13.79
N ALA A 42 -18.05 -6.09 -13.90
CA ALA A 42 -17.17 -6.26 -12.74
C ALA A 42 -16.96 -4.95 -11.97
N TYR A 43 -16.63 -3.86 -12.68
CA TYR A 43 -16.45 -2.54 -12.08
C TYR A 43 -17.71 -2.07 -11.34
N GLN A 44 -18.87 -2.09 -12.02
CA GLN A 44 -20.10 -1.56 -11.43
C GLN A 44 -20.52 -2.34 -10.18
N ILE A 45 -20.48 -3.68 -10.22
CA ILE A 45 -20.94 -4.49 -9.09
C ILE A 45 -20.03 -4.29 -7.87
N ILE A 46 -18.70 -4.21 -8.06
CA ILE A 46 -17.75 -3.92 -6.97
C ILE A 46 -17.94 -2.49 -6.46
N ASN A 47 -18.06 -1.51 -7.36
CA ASN A 47 -18.26 -0.12 -6.99
C ASN A 47 -19.56 0.09 -6.19
N ASP A 48 -20.64 -0.60 -6.56
CA ASP A 48 -21.92 -0.55 -5.83
C ASP A 48 -21.81 -1.17 -4.43
N GLU A 49 -21.09 -2.28 -4.26
CA GLU A 49 -20.86 -2.87 -2.93
C GLU A 49 -20.02 -1.94 -2.04
N LEU A 50 -19.02 -1.23 -2.61
CA LEU A 50 -18.22 -0.24 -1.90
C LEU A 50 -19.02 1.00 -1.45
N MET A 51 -20.21 1.28 -2.02
CA MET A 51 -21.07 2.36 -1.52
C MET A 51 -21.64 2.09 -0.12
N LEU A 52 -21.54 0.85 0.38
CA LEU A 52 -21.89 0.49 1.74
C LEU A 52 -20.83 0.91 2.76
N ASP A 53 -19.61 1.23 2.32
CA ASP A 53 -18.59 1.82 3.19
C ASP A 53 -18.98 3.24 3.58
N GLY A 54 -18.58 3.63 4.79
CA GLY A 54 -18.77 4.99 5.29
C GLY A 54 -17.96 6.00 4.48
N ASN A 55 -18.50 7.20 4.28
CA ASN A 55 -17.78 8.29 3.62
C ASN A 55 -16.53 8.67 4.44
N PRO A 56 -15.29 8.50 3.91
CA PRO A 56 -14.06 8.78 4.66
C PRO A 56 -13.95 10.23 5.16
N ARG A 57 -14.57 11.20 4.48
CA ARG A 57 -14.56 12.61 4.88
C ARG A 57 -15.39 12.88 6.15
N LEU A 58 -16.28 11.97 6.50
CA LEU A 58 -17.13 12.04 7.69
C LEU A 58 -16.63 11.13 8.81
N ASN A 59 -15.54 10.38 8.59
CA ASN A 59 -14.95 9.53 9.61
C ASN A 59 -14.04 10.35 10.53
N LEU A 60 -14.53 10.67 11.73
CA LEU A 60 -13.80 11.42 12.76
C LEU A 60 -12.98 10.54 13.71
N ALA A 61 -12.96 9.21 13.51
CA ALA A 61 -12.23 8.27 14.36
C ALA A 61 -10.81 7.96 13.83
N SER A 62 -10.60 8.08 12.53
CA SER A 62 -9.32 7.77 11.89
C SER A 62 -8.33 8.93 12.00
N PHE A 63 -7.04 8.58 12.10
CA PHE A 63 -5.93 9.53 12.02
C PHE A 63 -5.34 9.63 10.59
N VAL A 64 -5.79 8.79 9.65
CA VAL A 64 -5.28 8.76 8.28
C VAL A 64 -5.91 9.86 7.43
N THR A 65 -5.12 10.50 6.57
CA THR A 65 -5.57 11.51 5.60
C THR A 65 -6.61 10.95 4.64
N THR A 66 -7.73 11.67 4.46
CA THR A 66 -8.86 11.25 3.59
C THR A 66 -9.13 12.20 2.41
N TRP A 67 -8.21 13.13 2.12
CA TRP A 67 -8.29 14.03 0.97
C TRP A 67 -6.91 14.54 0.59
N MET A 68 -6.69 14.72 -0.71
CA MET A 68 -5.49 15.31 -1.30
C MET A 68 -5.89 16.23 -2.46
N GLU A 69 -4.99 17.10 -2.89
CA GLU A 69 -5.23 17.97 -4.05
C GLU A 69 -5.26 17.16 -5.35
N PRO A 70 -6.05 17.60 -6.38
CA PRO A 70 -6.15 16.90 -7.67
C PRO A 70 -4.80 16.71 -8.40
N GLU A 71 -3.85 17.62 -8.19
CA GLU A 71 -2.49 17.53 -8.70
C GLU A 71 -1.74 16.32 -8.10
N CYS A 72 -2.02 15.99 -6.83
CA CYS A 72 -1.43 14.83 -6.18
C CYS A 72 -2.06 13.53 -6.68
N ASP A 73 -3.37 13.49 -6.93
CA ASP A 73 -4.03 12.34 -7.56
C ASP A 73 -3.40 12.01 -8.91
N LYS A 74 -3.08 13.03 -9.73
CA LYS A 74 -2.39 12.85 -11.02
C LYS A 74 -1.01 12.22 -10.83
N LEU A 75 -0.24 12.65 -9.84
CA LEU A 75 1.08 12.08 -9.54
C LEU A 75 0.98 10.62 -9.11
N ILE A 76 0.04 10.29 -8.22
CA ILE A 76 -0.19 8.92 -7.75
C ILE A 76 -0.58 8.01 -8.92
N MET A 77 -1.57 8.42 -9.72
CA MET A 77 -2.03 7.64 -10.87
C MET A 77 -0.95 7.48 -11.95
N ALA A 78 -0.08 8.46 -12.15
CA ALA A 78 1.07 8.36 -13.06
C ALA A 78 2.19 7.44 -12.54
N ALA A 79 2.24 7.17 -11.24
CA ALA A 79 3.26 6.37 -10.58
C ALA A 79 2.78 4.97 -10.13
N ILE A 80 1.51 4.62 -10.32
CA ILE A 80 0.89 3.39 -9.80
C ILE A 80 1.58 2.10 -10.27
N ASN A 81 2.29 2.14 -11.41
CA ASN A 81 3.01 1.01 -11.99
C ASN A 81 4.53 1.03 -11.69
N LYS A 82 5.01 1.97 -10.87
CA LYS A 82 6.41 2.04 -10.45
C LYS A 82 6.60 1.19 -9.20
N ASN A 83 7.36 0.11 -9.33
CA ASN A 83 7.72 -0.72 -8.19
C ASN A 83 8.86 -0.06 -7.42
N TYR A 84 8.61 0.37 -6.18
CA TYR A 84 9.57 1.16 -5.40
C TYR A 84 10.92 0.44 -5.14
N VAL A 85 10.92 -0.89 -5.05
CA VAL A 85 12.15 -1.66 -4.75
C VAL A 85 13.14 -1.68 -5.92
N ASP A 86 12.67 -1.38 -7.14
CA ASP A 86 13.46 -1.46 -8.38
C ASP A 86 14.25 -0.15 -8.58
N MET A 87 15.30 0.03 -7.77
CA MET A 87 16.09 1.26 -7.70
C MET A 87 16.84 1.57 -9.00
N ASP A 88 17.26 0.54 -9.74
CA ASP A 88 18.02 0.69 -10.99
C ASP A 88 17.11 1.19 -12.13
N GLU A 89 15.86 0.73 -12.16
CA GLU A 89 14.83 1.13 -13.11
C GLU A 89 14.24 2.50 -12.80
N TYR A 90 14.13 2.85 -11.51
CA TYR A 90 13.49 4.08 -11.04
C TYR A 90 14.38 4.93 -10.12
N PRO A 91 15.58 5.36 -10.58
CA PRO A 91 16.57 6.03 -9.74
C PRO A 91 16.06 7.38 -9.19
N VAL A 92 15.22 8.09 -9.95
CA VAL A 92 14.62 9.36 -9.50
C VAL A 92 13.62 9.13 -8.36
N THR A 93 12.91 8.00 -8.36
CA THR A 93 11.98 7.65 -7.27
C THR A 93 12.74 7.40 -5.97
N THR A 94 13.85 6.66 -6.04
CA THR A 94 14.76 6.44 -4.89
C THR A 94 15.34 7.75 -4.38
N GLU A 95 15.78 8.63 -5.28
CA GLU A 95 16.31 9.94 -4.92
C GLU A 95 15.27 10.83 -4.22
N LEU A 96 14.01 10.81 -4.66
CA LEU A 96 12.93 11.51 -3.96
C LEU A 96 12.71 10.95 -2.54
N GLN A 97 12.83 9.64 -2.34
CA GLN A 97 12.77 9.06 -1.00
C GLN A 97 13.93 9.54 -0.11
N ASN A 98 15.15 9.59 -0.65
CA ASN A 98 16.32 10.10 0.08
C ASN A 98 16.15 11.57 0.48
N ARG A 99 15.62 12.41 -0.43
CA ARG A 99 15.29 13.81 -0.13
C ARG A 99 14.27 13.93 0.99
N CYS A 100 13.21 13.11 0.97
CA CYS A 100 12.23 13.06 2.06
C CYS A 100 12.87 12.68 3.40
N VAL A 101 13.79 11.69 3.41
CA VAL A 101 14.53 11.31 4.62
C VAL A 101 15.40 12.47 5.13
N ASN A 102 16.13 13.15 4.25
CA ASN A 102 16.94 14.30 4.64
C ASN A 102 16.07 15.43 5.21
N MET A 103 14.97 15.78 4.54
CA MET A 103 14.04 16.82 5.01
C MET A 103 13.45 16.49 6.39
N ILE A 104 13.00 15.25 6.60
CA ILE A 104 12.43 14.82 7.89
C ILE A 104 13.51 14.77 8.98
N ALA A 105 14.73 14.34 8.64
CA ALA A 105 15.85 14.33 9.59
C ALA A 105 16.21 15.73 10.06
N HIS A 106 16.31 16.71 9.14
CA HIS A 106 16.51 18.11 9.51
C HIS A 106 15.32 18.66 10.32
N LEU A 107 14.08 18.32 9.95
CA LEU A 107 12.88 18.71 10.72
C LEU A 107 12.94 18.21 12.18
N PHE A 108 13.51 17.03 12.41
CA PHE A 108 13.72 16.47 13.74
C PHE A 108 15.05 16.87 14.39
N ASN A 109 15.78 17.85 13.83
CA ASN A 109 17.06 18.34 14.33
C ASN A 109 18.10 17.22 14.51
N ALA A 110 18.14 16.28 13.56
CA ALA A 110 19.19 15.27 13.54
C ALA A 110 20.58 15.94 13.49
N PRO A 111 21.59 15.40 14.19
CA PRO A 111 22.93 15.97 14.23
C PRO A 111 23.66 15.68 12.91
N LEU A 112 23.38 16.49 11.89
CA LEU A 112 23.91 16.36 10.54
C LEU A 112 24.57 17.67 10.11
N GLU A 113 25.65 17.58 9.35
CA GLU A 113 26.17 18.71 8.60
C GLU A 113 25.24 19.05 7.40
N GLU A 114 25.33 20.26 6.86
CA GLU A 114 24.39 20.76 5.82
C GLU A 114 24.37 19.91 4.53
N THR A 115 25.47 19.23 4.22
CA THR A 115 25.60 18.39 3.01
C THR A 115 25.63 16.89 3.33
N GLU A 116 25.41 16.51 4.59
CA GLU A 116 25.47 15.11 5.02
C GLU A 116 24.14 14.39 4.74
N ALA A 117 24.24 13.19 4.15
CA ALA A 117 23.07 12.35 3.95
C ALA A 117 22.56 11.78 5.28
N ALA A 118 21.27 11.96 5.56
CA ALA A 118 20.67 11.46 6.78
C ALA A 118 20.55 9.92 6.79
N VAL A 119 20.63 9.33 7.97
CA VAL A 119 20.38 7.90 8.17
C VAL A 119 18.89 7.66 8.43
N GLY A 120 18.20 7.08 7.46
CA GLY A 120 16.77 6.76 7.58
C GLY A 120 16.22 6.04 6.35
N VAL A 121 14.98 5.54 6.45
CA VAL A 121 14.27 4.85 5.35
C VAL A 121 12.79 5.21 5.36
N GLY A 122 12.17 5.25 4.17
CA GLY A 122 10.71 5.24 4.03
C GLY A 122 10.13 3.85 4.31
N THR A 123 8.92 3.78 4.85
CA THR A 123 8.22 2.52 5.17
C THR A 123 6.75 2.63 4.78
N VAL A 124 6.03 1.50 4.75
CA VAL A 124 4.58 1.50 4.45
C VAL A 124 3.79 2.23 5.54
N GLY A 125 4.27 2.20 6.78
CA GLY A 125 3.69 2.94 7.90
C GLY A 125 4.47 2.73 9.20
N SER A 126 4.05 3.41 10.26
CA SER A 126 4.78 3.43 11.54
C SER A 126 4.99 2.05 12.17
N SER A 127 4.11 1.07 11.92
CA SER A 127 4.30 -0.31 12.43
C SER A 127 5.60 -0.93 11.94
N GLU A 128 5.92 -0.79 10.66
CA GLU A 128 7.18 -1.29 10.08
C GLU A 128 8.36 -0.47 10.62
N ALA A 129 8.26 0.86 10.64
CA ALA A 129 9.32 1.73 11.15
C ALA A 129 9.68 1.41 12.62
N ILE A 130 8.67 1.18 13.48
CA ILE A 130 8.86 0.83 14.89
C ILE A 130 9.53 -0.55 15.03
N MET A 131 9.16 -1.53 14.21
CA MET A 131 9.80 -2.84 14.21
C MET A 131 11.27 -2.76 13.78
N LEU A 132 11.58 -1.99 12.73
CA LEU A 132 12.96 -1.73 12.29
C LEU A 132 13.78 -1.03 13.37
N ALA A 133 13.22 -0.01 14.03
CA ALA A 133 13.85 0.65 15.16
C ALA A 133 14.08 -0.33 16.33
N GLY A 134 13.11 -1.17 16.64
CA GLY A 134 13.22 -2.24 17.65
C GLY A 134 14.32 -3.24 17.33
N LEU A 135 14.45 -3.67 16.06
CA LEU A 135 15.54 -4.54 15.61
C LEU A 135 16.90 -3.86 15.75
N ALA A 136 17.01 -2.58 15.40
CA ALA A 136 18.23 -1.80 15.57
C ALA A 136 18.62 -1.66 17.05
N PHE A 137 17.67 -1.32 17.93
CA PHE A 137 17.90 -1.26 19.37
C PHE A 137 18.34 -2.60 19.94
N LYS A 138 17.63 -3.69 19.61
CA LYS A 138 17.95 -5.04 20.06
C LYS A 138 19.35 -5.45 19.62
N ARG A 139 19.70 -5.24 18.34
CA ARG A 139 21.03 -5.61 17.81
C ARG A 139 22.14 -4.80 18.46
N LYS A 140 21.96 -3.49 18.64
CA LYS A 140 22.92 -2.61 19.33
C LYS A 140 23.14 -3.06 20.78
N TRP A 141 22.06 -3.36 21.51
CA TRP A 141 22.14 -3.89 22.87
C TRP A 141 22.86 -5.24 22.95
N GLN A 142 22.55 -6.18 22.04
CA GLN A 142 23.19 -7.49 22.00
C GLN A 142 24.70 -7.37 21.78
N ASN A 143 25.13 -6.53 20.84
CA ASN A 143 26.55 -6.31 20.56
C ASN A 143 27.29 -5.75 21.78
N ARG A 144 26.70 -4.75 22.46
CA ARG A 144 27.25 -4.20 23.71
C ARG A 144 27.35 -5.26 24.82
N ARG A 145 26.31 -6.06 25.04
CA ARG A 145 26.31 -7.14 26.06
C ARG A 145 27.40 -8.18 25.80
N LYS A 146 27.58 -8.58 24.53
CA LYS A 146 28.65 -9.50 24.12
C LYS A 146 30.03 -8.93 24.38
N GLN A 147 30.26 -7.64 24.08
CA GLN A 147 31.53 -6.96 24.37
C GLN A 147 31.82 -6.88 25.88
N GLU A 148 30.79 -6.70 26.70
CA GLU A 148 30.90 -6.69 28.16
C GLU A 148 30.97 -8.10 28.79
N GLY A 149 30.89 -9.18 28.00
CA GLY A 149 30.87 -10.56 28.50
C GLY A 149 29.61 -10.93 29.31
N LYS A 150 28.50 -10.20 29.14
CA LYS A 150 27.26 -10.41 29.90
C LYS A 150 26.21 -11.21 29.10
N PRO A 151 25.27 -11.93 29.77
CA PRO A 151 24.19 -12.64 29.09
C PRO A 151 23.31 -11.72 28.22
N PHE A 152 22.81 -12.21 27.08
CA PHE A 152 22.04 -11.42 26.12
C PHE A 152 20.73 -12.11 25.66
N ASP A 153 20.22 -13.02 26.48
CA ASP A 153 19.06 -13.88 26.22
C ASP A 153 17.70 -13.25 26.59
N LYS A 154 17.68 -12.25 27.48
CA LYS A 154 16.45 -11.65 28.02
C LYS A 154 16.37 -10.12 27.81
N PRO A 155 16.16 -9.64 26.57
CA PRO A 155 15.91 -8.22 26.33
C PRO A 155 14.50 -7.83 26.82
N ASN A 156 14.32 -6.54 27.13
CA ASN A 156 13.01 -5.93 27.40
C ASN A 156 12.97 -4.51 26.78
N ILE A 157 11.75 -3.97 26.66
CA ILE A 157 11.46 -2.60 26.29
C ILE A 157 10.51 -2.05 27.36
N VAL A 158 10.68 -0.77 27.73
CA VAL A 158 9.82 -0.08 28.69
C VAL A 158 9.00 0.97 27.95
N THR A 159 7.68 0.94 28.12
CA THR A 159 6.72 1.86 27.47
C THR A 159 5.65 2.32 28.45
N GLY A 160 4.85 3.32 28.05
CA GLY A 160 3.61 3.65 28.75
C GLY A 160 2.55 2.54 28.61
N ALA A 161 1.51 2.59 29.44
CA ALA A 161 0.38 1.65 29.36
C ALA A 161 -0.58 1.94 28.20
N ASN A 162 -0.43 3.11 27.57
CA ASN A 162 -1.26 3.64 26.48
C ASN A 162 -0.65 3.38 25.09
N VAL A 163 0.33 2.47 25.01
CA VAL A 163 0.95 2.03 23.76
C VAL A 163 0.25 0.76 23.28
#